data_AF-A0ABD0NSQ0-F1
#
_entry.id   AF-A0ABD0NSQ0-F1
#
_cell.length_a   1.000
_cell.length_b   1.000
_cell.length_c   1.000
_cell.angle_alpha   90.00
_cell.angle_beta   90.00
_cell.angle_gamma   90.00
#
_symmetry.space_group_name_H-M   'P 1'
#
loop_
_entity.id
_entity.type
_entity.pdbx_description
1 polymer ?
#
loop_
_entity_poly.entity_id
_entity_poly.type
_entity_poly.pdbx_seq_one_letter_code
_entity_poly.pdbx_strand_id
1 'polypeptide(L)' 'KLALKYHPDKNPDNPEAADKFKEINNANSILTDETKRKIYDEYGSMGLYVSEQFGEESVKYYFLMSKWWFK' A
#
# COMPACT_ATOMS: atom_id res chain seq x y z
N LYS A 1 -5.83 16.52 -3.11
CA LYS A 1 -6.86 17.14 -3.98
C LYS A 1 -7.44 16.19 -5.06
N LEU A 2 -6.90 14.98 -5.28
CA LEU A 2 -7.44 14.03 -6.26
C LEU A 2 -8.66 13.22 -5.76
N ALA A 3 -8.75 12.96 -4.46
CA ALA A 3 -9.89 12.25 -3.86
C ALA A 3 -11.24 12.97 -4.12
N LEU A 4 -11.26 14.30 -4.14
CA LEU A 4 -12.45 15.09 -4.47
C LEU A 4 -12.83 15.05 -5.96
N LYS A 5 -11.88 14.70 -6.85
CA LYS A 5 -12.10 14.59 -8.30
C LYS A 5 -12.79 13.27 -8.64
N TYR A 6 -12.45 12.21 -7.93
CA TYR A 6 -12.97 10.85 -8.14
C TYR A 6 -14.01 10.42 -7.10
N HIS A 7 -14.57 11.37 -6.33
CA HIS A 7 -15.58 11.05 -5.33
C HIS A 7 -16.80 10.39 -5.97
N PRO A 8 -17.36 9.31 -5.37
CA PRO A 8 -18.52 8.59 -5.92
C PRO A 8 -19.73 9.50 -6.13
N ASP A 9 -20.02 10.44 -5.21
CA ASP A 9 -21.12 11.41 -5.37
C ASP A 9 -21.03 12.27 -6.62
N LYS A 10 -19.82 12.54 -7.14
CA LYS A 10 -19.62 13.34 -8.36
C LYS A 10 -19.53 12.49 -9.62
N ASN A 11 -19.38 11.18 -9.48
CA ASN A 11 -19.20 10.23 -10.57
C ASN A 11 -20.05 8.97 -10.35
N PRO A 12 -21.38 9.08 -10.14
CA PRO A 12 -22.23 7.94 -9.81
C PRO A 12 -22.29 6.90 -10.94
N ASP A 13 -22.12 7.33 -12.20
CA ASP A 13 -22.21 6.46 -13.38
C ASP A 13 -20.84 5.92 -13.87
N ASN A 14 -19.73 6.28 -13.20
CA ASN A 14 -18.40 5.87 -13.62
C ASN A 14 -17.78 4.86 -12.64
N PRO A 15 -17.83 3.55 -12.93
CA PRO A 15 -17.24 2.54 -12.06
C PRO A 15 -15.71 2.69 -11.92
N GLU A 16 -15.02 3.23 -12.93
CA GLU A 16 -13.57 3.47 -12.84
C GLU A 16 -13.21 4.56 -11.83
N ALA A 17 -14.13 5.50 -11.56
CA ALA A 17 -13.90 6.54 -10.55
C ALA A 17 -13.84 5.93 -9.14
N ALA A 18 -14.65 4.91 -8.87
CA ALA A 18 -14.63 4.20 -7.60
C ALA A 18 -13.31 3.45 -7.40
N ASP A 19 -12.77 2.82 -8.44
CA ASP A 19 -11.49 2.10 -8.35
C ASP A 19 -10.31 3.07 -8.17
N LYS A 20 -10.27 4.16 -8.94
CA LYS A 20 -9.27 5.22 -8.73
C LYS A 20 -9.36 5.85 -7.35
N PHE A 21 -10.56 6.02 -6.80
CA PHE A 21 -10.75 6.54 -5.45
C PHE A 21 -10.18 5.59 -4.38
N LYS A 22 -10.38 4.28 -4.52
CA LYS A 22 -9.77 3.27 -3.65
C LYS A 22 -8.25 3.30 -3.72
N GLU A 23 -7.69 3.37 -4.92
CA GLU A 23 -6.24 3.47 -5.12
C GLU A 23 -5.66 4.73 -4.48
N ILE A 24 -6.31 5.88 -4.66
CA ILE A 24 -5.89 7.15 -4.06
C ILE A 24 -5.91 7.07 -2.53
N ASN A 25 -6.96 6.49 -1.95
CA ASN A 25 -7.04 6.32 -0.50
C ASN A 25 -5.96 5.38 0.02
N ASN A 26 -5.69 4.28 -0.68
CA ASN A 26 -4.62 3.36 -0.31
C ASN A 26 -3.25 4.05 -0.35
N ALA A 27 -2.92 4.72 -1.47
CA ALA A 27 -1.69 5.48 -1.61
C ALA A 27 -1.55 6.55 -0.52
N ASN A 28 -2.63 7.25 -0.17
CA ASN A 28 -2.60 8.26 0.87
C ASN A 28 -2.34 7.65 2.25
N SER A 29 -2.93 6.50 2.57
CA SER A 29 -2.69 5.77 3.82
C SER A 29 -1.23 5.33 3.96
N ILE A 30 -0.60 4.89 2.85
CA ILE A 30 0.81 4.50 2.83
C ILE A 30 1.72 5.73 2.98
N LEU A 31 1.42 6.82 2.29
CA LEU A 31 2.26 8.03 2.30
C LEU A 31 2.15 8.83 3.60
N THR A 32 1.04 8.69 4.33
CA THR A 32 0.83 9.35 5.63
C THR A 32 1.66 8.70 6.73
N ASP A 33 1.91 7.40 6.64
CA ASP A 33 2.67 6.63 7.61
C ASP A 33 4.11 6.46 7.13
N GLU A 34 5.05 7.09 7.84
CA GLU A 34 6.47 7.02 7.48
C GLU A 34 7.02 5.60 7.46
N THR A 35 6.51 4.70 8.30
CA THR A 35 6.98 3.31 8.37
C THR A 35 6.49 2.52 7.18
N LYS A 36 5.19 2.62 6.84
CA LYS A 36 4.62 1.98 5.65
C LYS A 36 5.28 2.48 4.37
N ARG A 37 5.58 3.78 4.30
CA ARG A 37 6.30 4.36 3.17
C ARG A 37 7.70 3.75 3.03
N LYS A 38 8.47 3.65 4.11
CA LYS A 38 9.80 3.00 4.08
C LYS A 38 9.72 1.54 3.63
N ILE A 39 8.75 0.80 4.15
CA ILE A 39 8.53 -0.61 3.77
C ILE A 39 8.20 -0.72 2.28
N TYR A 40 7.35 0.16 1.75
CA TYR A 40 7.03 0.19 0.33
C TYR A 40 8.24 0.57 -0.54
N ASP A 41 9.03 1.55 -0.11
CA ASP A 41 10.23 1.98 -0.83
C ASP A 41 11.31 0.87 -0.86
N GLU A 42 11.44 0.06 0.20
CA GLU A 42 12.41 -1.04 0.29
C GLU A 42 11.94 -2.35 -0.35
N TYR A 43 10.67 -2.71 -0.17
CA TYR A 43 10.14 -4.06 -0.46
C TYR A 43 8.93 -4.04 -1.41
N GLY A 44 8.47 -2.88 -1.86
CA GLY A 44 7.33 -2.71 -2.74
C GLY A 44 6.00 -3.10 -2.09
N SER A 45 5.02 -3.42 -2.94
CA SER A 45 3.68 -3.85 -2.50
C SER A 45 3.71 -5.12 -1.64
N MET A 46 4.67 -6.02 -1.87
CA MET A 46 4.82 -7.25 -1.11
C MET A 46 5.19 -6.98 0.36
N GLY A 47 6.06 -5.98 0.61
CA GLY A 47 6.40 -5.60 1.98
C GLY A 47 5.23 -5.03 2.76
N LEU A 48 4.40 -4.21 2.11
CA LEU A 48 3.16 -3.72 2.72
C LEU A 48 2.21 -4.86 3.06
N TYR A 49 2.03 -5.81 2.14
CA TYR A 49 1.17 -6.97 2.37
C TYR A 49 1.64 -7.78 3.60
N VAL A 50 2.95 -8.05 3.70
CA VAL A 50 3.50 -8.75 4.85
C VAL A 50 3.36 -7.92 6.13
N SER A 51 3.56 -6.60 6.06
CA SER A 51 3.40 -5.69 7.20
C SER A 51 1.97 -5.67 7.72
N GLU A 52 0.97 -5.70 6.83
CA GLU A 52 -0.44 -5.67 7.21
C GLU A 52 -0.91 -7.00 7.83
N GLN A 53 -0.38 -8.13 7.35
CA GLN A 53 -0.80 -9.46 7.80
C GLN A 53 -0.03 -9.94 9.05
N PHE A 54 1.27 -9.64 9.12
CA PHE A 54 2.19 -10.24 10.09
C PHE A 54 2.93 -9.20 10.94
N GLY A 55 2.73 -7.90 10.68
CA GLY A 55 3.36 -6.79 11.40
C GLY A 55 4.70 -6.36 10.82
N GLU A 56 5.11 -5.13 11.11
CA GLU A 56 6.30 -4.47 10.53
C GLU A 56 7.60 -5.26 10.76
N GLU A 57 7.79 -5.79 11.98
CA GLU A 57 8.98 -6.58 12.33
C GLU A 57 9.12 -7.83 11.46
N SER A 58 7.98 -8.48 11.14
CA SER A 58 7.96 -9.71 10.35
C SER A 58 8.42 -9.50 8.91
N VAL A 59 8.21 -8.30 8.34
CA VAL A 59 8.64 -7.94 6.99
C VAL A 59 10.15 -8.12 6.86
N LYS A 60 10.88 -7.54 7.81
CA LYS A 60 12.33 -7.61 7.86
C LYS A 60 12.80 -9.06 7.96
N TYR A 61 12.22 -9.85 8.85
CA TYR A 61 12.56 -11.27 8.99
C TYR A 61 12.23 -12.08 7.73
N TYR A 62 11.05 -11.88 7.13
CA TYR A 62 10.64 -12.58 5.92
C TYR A 62 11.63 -12.36 4.77
N PHE A 63 12.00 -11.09 4.51
CA PHE A 63 12.94 -10.78 3.45
C PHE A 63 14.38 -11.20 3.77
N LEU A 64 14.83 -11.10 5.03
CA LEU A 64 16.14 -11.61 5.44
C LEU A 64 16.24 -13.12 5.31
N MET A 65 15.23 -13.87 5.78
CA MET A 65 15.18 -15.33 5.69
C MET A 65 15.16 -15.80 4.24
N SER A 66 14.41 -15.11 3.36
CA SER A 66 14.42 -15.41 1.93
C SER A 66 15.83 -15.25 1.34
N LYS A 67 16.53 -14.15 1.60
CA LYS A 67 17.90 -13.92 1.11
C LYS A 67 18.91 -14.94 1.66
N TRP A 68 18.70 -15.43 2.87
CA TRP A 68 19.60 -16.40 3.51
C TRP A 68 19.41 -17.83 2.97
N TRP A 69 18.17 -18.20 2.62
CA TRP A 69 17.85 -19.51 2.02
C TRP A 69 18.27 -19.67 0.56
N PHE A 70 18.49 -18.57 -0.15
CA PHE A 70 18.97 -18.58 -1.54
C PHE A 70 20.50 -18.42 -1.66
N LYS A 71 21.25 -18.74 -0.61
CA LYS A 71 22.73 -18.77 -0.59
C LYS A 71 23.23 -20.16 -0.24
#